data_AF-A0A1E9VIK9-F1
#
_entry.id   AF-A0A1E9VIK9-F1
#
_cell.length_a   1.000
_cell.length_b   1.000
_cell.length_c   1.000
_cell.angle_alpha   90.00
_cell.angle_beta   90.00
_cell.angle_gamma   90.00
#
_symmetry.space_group_name_H-M   'P 1'
#
loop_
_entity.id
_entity.type
_entity.pdbx_description
1 polymer ?
#
loop_
_entity_poly.entity_id
_entity_poly.type
_entity_poly.pdbx_seq_one_letter_code
_entity_poly.pdbx_strand_id
1 'polypeptide(L)'
;MKDFFEAVLTINVNADIAEAYKTAIESENHPNGLRDHWNGNYAYVVIGDQTVNYQDNTPVDKNTVNLTIQLLSHSLPNLKETVDWYENMGCIVVRTDYKEGKSSN
;
A
#
# COMPACT_ATOMS: atom_id res chain seq x y z
N MET A 1 -15.92 -7.45 7.70
CA MET A 1 -17.23 -7.19 7.04
C MET A 1 -17.26 -8.06 5.79
N LYS A 2 -18.37 -8.73 5.44
CA LYS A 2 -18.37 -9.68 4.28
C LYS A 2 -18.56 -9.01 2.91
N ASP A 3 -18.80 -7.71 2.90
CA ASP A 3 -19.15 -6.96 1.69
C ASP A 3 -17.93 -6.34 0.99
N PHE A 4 -16.76 -6.40 1.63
CA PHE A 4 -15.50 -5.88 1.11
C PHE A 4 -14.46 -6.98 1.12
N PHE A 5 -13.61 -6.96 0.11
CA PHE A 5 -12.32 -7.62 0.08
C PHE A 5 -11.25 -6.63 0.59
N GLU A 6 -10.28 -7.15 1.31
CA GLU A 6 -9.20 -6.40 1.96
C GLU A 6 -7.83 -6.95 1.57
N ALA A 7 -6.90 -6.06 1.26
CA ALA A 7 -5.48 -6.34 1.19
C ALA A 7 -4.69 -5.32 2.02
N VAL A 8 -3.65 -5.78 2.70
CA VAL A 8 -2.71 -4.93 3.42
C VAL A 8 -1.33 -5.13 2.82
N LEU A 9 -0.72 -4.04 2.38
CA LEU A 9 0.60 -4.00 1.78
C LEU A 9 1.53 -3.09 2.58
N THR A 10 2.83 -3.25 2.38
CA THR A 10 3.85 -2.42 2.99
C THR A 10 4.94 -2.01 2.00
N ILE A 11 5.49 -0.81 2.17
CA ILE A 11 6.64 -0.32 1.41
C ILE A 11 7.50 0.60 2.29
N ASN A 12 8.82 0.54 2.14
CA ASN A 12 9.73 1.49 2.79
C ASN A 12 10.00 2.66 1.85
N VAL A 13 9.84 3.88 2.36
CA VAL A 13 10.11 5.13 1.63
C VAL A 13 10.96 6.05 2.49
N ASN A 14 11.56 7.07 1.87
CA ASN A 14 12.25 8.11 2.63
C ASN A 14 11.23 8.91 3.46
N ALA A 15 11.61 9.25 4.69
CA ALA A 15 10.72 9.91 5.66
C ALA A 15 10.27 11.30 5.20
N ASP A 16 11.10 12.01 4.43
CA ASP A 16 10.84 13.36 3.91
C ASP A 16 9.72 13.43 2.87
N ILE A 17 9.47 12.32 2.16
CA ILE A 17 8.44 12.21 1.12
C ILE A 17 7.29 11.27 1.50
N ALA A 18 7.28 10.75 2.73
CA ALA A 18 6.27 9.79 3.19
C ALA A 18 4.83 10.33 3.09
N GLU A 19 4.62 11.60 3.45
CA GLU A 19 3.31 12.26 3.34
C GLU A 19 2.86 12.43 1.88
N ALA A 20 3.81 12.69 0.98
CA ALA A 20 3.52 12.78 -0.45
C ALA A 20 3.09 11.42 -1.01
N TYR A 21 3.78 10.34 -0.63
CA TYR A 21 3.36 8.98 -0.99
C TYR A 21 1.98 8.63 -0.45
N LYS A 22 1.73 8.88 0.84
CA LYS A 22 0.42 8.68 1.47
C LYS A 22 -0.67 9.40 0.68
N THR A 23 -0.50 10.70 0.45
CA THR A 23 -1.47 11.53 -0.26
C THR A 23 -1.72 11.02 -1.68
N ALA A 24 -0.67 10.65 -2.41
CA ALA A 24 -0.78 10.15 -3.77
C ALA A 24 -1.52 8.81 -3.83
N ILE A 25 -1.17 7.85 -2.97
CA ILE A 25 -1.80 6.52 -2.91
C ILE A 25 -3.28 6.63 -2.52
N GLU A 26 -3.59 7.42 -1.50
CA GLU A 26 -4.98 7.63 -1.06
C GLU A 26 -5.80 8.31 -2.16
N SER A 27 -5.23 9.33 -2.82
CA SER A 27 -5.92 10.03 -3.90
C SER A 27 -6.05 9.21 -5.17
N GLU A 28 -5.14 8.28 -5.44
CA GLU A 28 -5.24 7.36 -6.59
C GLU A 28 -6.40 6.37 -6.44
N ASN A 29 -6.70 5.97 -5.20
CA ASN A 29 -7.73 5.01 -4.84
C ASN A 29 -8.92 5.70 -4.17
N HIS A 30 -9.37 6.83 -4.72
CA HIS A 30 -10.54 7.53 -4.20
C HIS A 30 -11.50 7.90 -5.34
N PRO A 31 -12.84 7.87 -5.13
CA PRO A 31 -13.81 8.23 -6.16
C PRO A 31 -13.63 9.62 -6.75
N ASN A 32 -13.16 10.56 -5.93
CA ASN A 32 -12.88 11.95 -6.31
C ASN A 32 -11.36 12.21 -6.37
N GLY A 33 -10.62 11.18 -6.80
CA GLY A 33 -9.18 11.12 -6.76
C GLY A 33 -8.46 11.77 -7.93
N LEU A 34 -7.17 11.42 -8.09
CA LEU A 34 -6.32 11.90 -9.19
C LEU A 34 -6.58 11.18 -10.53
N ARG A 35 -7.31 10.06 -10.53
CA ARG A 35 -7.60 9.28 -11.74
C ARG A 35 -8.85 9.81 -12.45
N ASP A 36 -8.83 9.79 -13.78
CA ASP A 36 -10.00 10.10 -14.62
C ASP A 36 -11.19 9.17 -14.33
N HIS A 37 -10.90 7.93 -13.93
CA HIS A 37 -11.89 6.95 -13.50
C HIS A 37 -11.42 6.27 -12.23
N TRP A 38 -12.32 6.15 -11.25
CA TRP A 38 -12.05 5.45 -10.01
C TRP A 38 -11.88 3.95 -10.26
N ASN A 39 -10.82 3.36 -9.68
CA ASN A 39 -10.53 1.93 -9.81
C ASN A 39 -11.45 1.04 -8.93
N GLY A 40 -12.39 1.63 -8.18
CA GLY A 40 -13.31 0.89 -7.31
C GLY A 40 -12.69 0.42 -5.99
N ASN A 41 -11.47 0.89 -5.67
CA ASN A 41 -10.77 0.58 -4.44
C ASN A 41 -10.68 1.83 -3.56
N TYR A 42 -10.69 1.65 -2.25
CA TYR A 42 -10.30 2.66 -1.27
C TYR A 42 -8.93 2.32 -0.71
N ALA A 43 -8.06 3.32 -0.57
CA ALA A 43 -6.80 3.17 0.16
C ALA A 43 -6.81 4.01 1.44
N TYR A 44 -6.23 3.46 2.50
CA TYR A 44 -5.86 4.19 3.71
C TYR A 44 -4.42 3.86 4.05
N VAL A 45 -3.58 4.88 4.20
CA VAL A 45 -2.14 4.72 4.41
C VAL A 45 -1.74 5.20 5.80
N VAL A 46 -1.03 4.36 6.54
CA VAL A 46 -0.41 4.70 7.83
C VAL A 46 1.09 4.85 7.63
N ILE A 47 1.64 5.98 8.08
CA ILE A 47 3.08 6.19 8.15
C ILE A 47 3.55 5.63 9.49
N GLY A 48 4.42 4.62 9.45
CA GLY A 48 5.02 4.02 10.63
C GLY A 48 6.17 4.86 11.20
N ASP A 49 6.80 4.33 12.24
CA ASP A 49 7.92 4.99 12.91
C ASP A 49 9.14 5.12 12.00
N GLN A 50 9.91 6.20 12.22
CA GLN A 50 11.16 6.43 11.52
C GLN A 50 12.20 5.40 11.96
N THR A 51 12.78 4.72 10.97
CA THR A 51 13.97 3.91 11.16
C THR A 51 15.18 4.77 10.85
N VAL A 52 15.99 5.03 11.88
CA VAL A 52 17.28 5.72 11.72
C VAL A 52 18.35 4.66 11.48
N ASN A 53 18.97 4.71 10.31
CA ASN A 53 20.11 3.87 10.00
C ASN A 53 21.38 4.49 10.59
N TYR A 54 22.24 3.68 11.20
CA TYR A 54 23.52 4.13 11.75
C TYR A 54 24.67 3.46 11.01
N GLN A 55 25.73 4.22 10.75
CA GLN A 55 27.04 3.72 10.31
C GLN A 55 28.09 4.33 11.23
N ASP A 56 28.94 3.49 11.83
CA ASP A 56 29.96 3.90 12.80
C ASP A 56 29.42 4.82 13.91
N ASN A 57 28.27 4.43 14.49
CA ASN A 57 27.58 5.17 15.55
C ASN A 57 27.08 6.58 15.14
N THR A 58 27.08 6.90 13.85
CA THR A 58 26.59 8.15 13.28
C THR A 58 25.31 7.88 12.47
N PRO A 59 24.22 8.65 12.65
CA PRO A 59 23.05 8.55 11.78
C PRO A 59 23.46 8.78 10.32
N VAL A 60 23.11 7.84 9.45
CA VAL A 60 23.22 8.01 8.01
C VAL A 60 21.89 8.58 7.54
N ASP A 61 21.90 9.63 6.71
CA ASP A 61 20.74 10.41 6.23
C ASP A 61 19.60 9.62 5.53
N LYS A 62 19.63 8.29 5.56
CA LYS A 62 18.55 7.42 5.09
C LYS A 62 17.59 7.14 6.23
N ASN A 63 16.88 8.18 6.67
CA ASN A 63 15.70 8.00 7.51
C ASN A 63 14.59 7.44 6.63
N THR A 64 14.24 6.18 6.83
CA THR A 64 13.12 5.55 6.11
C THR A 64 11.98 5.30 7.06
N VAL A 65 10.76 5.37 6.54
CA VAL A 65 9.55 4.95 7.26
C VAL A 65 8.90 3.81 6.51
N ASN A 66 8.21 2.96 7.25
CA ASN A 66 7.38 1.93 6.67
C ASN A 66 5.97 2.47 6.46
N LEU A 67 5.49 2.48 5.22
CA LEU A 67 4.09 2.76 4.91
C LEU A 67 3.30 1.46 4.98
N THR A 68 2.18 1.46 5.72
CA THR A 68 1.17 0.39 5.66
C THR A 68 -0.01 0.87 4.85
N ILE A 69 -0.27 0.23 3.71
CA ILE A 69 -1.35 0.55 2.78
C ILE A 69 -2.47 -0.46 2.97
N GLN A 70 -3.64 -0.01 3.39
CA GLN A 70 -4.85 -0.82 3.49
C GLN A 70 -5.73 -0.54 2.28
N LEU A 71 -6.00 -1.57 1.47
CA LEU A 71 -6.88 -1.51 0.32
C LEU A 71 -8.20 -2.23 0.63
N LEU A 72 -9.31 -1.58 0.30
CA LEU A 72 -10.66 -2.12 0.41
C LEU A 72 -11.38 -2.03 -0.93
N SER A 73 -12.10 -3.09 -1.31
CA SER A 73 -12.86 -3.10 -2.56
C SER A 73 -14.12 -3.94 -2.45
N HIS A 74 -15.19 -3.54 -3.14
CA HIS A 74 -16.33 -4.41 -3.39
C HIS A 74 -16.06 -5.40 -4.56
N SER A 75 -15.03 -5.15 -5.37
CA SER A 75 -14.69 -5.96 -6.55
C SER A 75 -13.38 -6.69 -6.32
N LEU A 76 -13.43 -8.02 -6.18
CA LEU A 76 -12.21 -8.83 -6.07
C LEU A 76 -11.27 -8.66 -7.27
N PRO A 77 -11.74 -8.63 -8.54
CA PRO A 77 -10.88 -8.34 -9.67
C PRO A 77 -10.14 -7.00 -9.56
N ASN A 78 -10.84 -5.92 -9.18
CA ASN A 78 -10.24 -4.59 -9.05
C ASN A 78 -9.19 -4.54 -7.93
N LEU A 79 -9.47 -5.22 -6.82
CA LEU A 79 -8.52 -5.32 -5.72
C LEU A 79 -7.25 -6.06 -6.15
N LYS A 80 -7.39 -7.21 -6.81
CA LYS A 80 -6.25 -8.01 -7.29
C LYS A 80 -5.39 -7.23 -8.27
N GLU A 81 -5.99 -6.59 -9.26
CA GLU A 81 -5.26 -5.76 -10.23
C GLU A 81 -4.45 -4.66 -9.54
N THR A 82 -5.03 -4.02 -8.52
CA THR A 82 -4.35 -2.96 -7.77
C THR A 82 -3.25 -3.49 -6.86
N VAL A 83 -3.47 -4.66 -6.23
CA VAL A 83 -2.43 -5.36 -5.45
C VAL A 83 -1.26 -5.74 -6.35
N ASP A 84 -1.53 -6.39 -7.49
CA ASP A 84 -0.50 -6.79 -8.46
C ASP A 84 0.29 -5.57 -8.95
N TRP A 85 -0.38 -4.44 -9.18
CA TRP A 85 0.30 -3.19 -9.56
C TRP A 85 1.23 -2.68 -8.46
N TYR A 86 0.76 -2.62 -7.21
CA TYR A 86 1.59 -2.17 -6.08
C TYR A 86 2.76 -3.13 -5.78
N GLU A 87 2.57 -4.45 -5.93
CA GLU A 87 3.67 -5.42 -5.82
C GLU A 87 4.74 -5.19 -6.89
N ASN A 88 4.33 -4.92 -8.14
CA ASN A 88 5.25 -4.56 -9.22
C ASN A 88 5.98 -3.23 -8.96
N MET A 89 5.41 -2.34 -8.15
CA MET A 89 6.04 -1.09 -7.69
C MET A 89 6.93 -1.28 -6.45
N GLY A 90 7.06 -2.52 -5.94
CA GLY A 90 7.92 -2.87 -4.82
C GLY A 90 7.23 -2.93 -3.45
N CYS A 91 5.90 -2.92 -3.40
CA CYS A 91 5.17 -3.22 -2.17
C CYS A 91 5.23 -4.71 -1.85
N ILE A 92 5.16 -5.05 -0.56
CA ILE A 92 5.07 -6.42 -0.07
C ILE A 92 3.66 -6.64 0.49
N VAL A 93 2.98 -7.70 0.06
CA VAL A 93 1.68 -8.09 0.63
C VAL A 93 1.88 -8.70 2.01
N VAL A 94 1.26 -8.09 3.01
CA VAL A 94 1.30 -8.54 4.42
C VAL A 94 0.16 -9.51 4.69
N ARG A 95 -1.04 -9.20 4.22
CA ARG A 95 -2.22 -10.07 4.32
C ARG A 95 -3.27 -9.74 3.27
N THR A 96 -4.07 -10.74 2.90
CA THR A 96 -5.29 -10.60 2.13
C THR A 96 -6.40 -11.39 2.81
N ASP A 97 -7.65 -10.95 2.70
CA ASP A 97 -8.80 -11.70 3.20
C ASP A 97 -9.48 -12.56 2.11
N TYR A 98 -9.11 -12.33 0.85
CA TYR A 98 -9.51 -13.16 -0.26
C TYR A 98 -8.62 -14.39 -0.36
N LYS A 99 -9.25 -15.57 -0.42
CA LYS A 99 -8.54 -16.82 -0.70
C LYS A 99 -8.03 -16.76 -2.14
N GLU A 100 -6.73 -16.88 -2.33
CA GLU A 100 -6.21 -17.39 -3.60
C GLU A 100 -6.81 -18.77 -3.79
N GLY A 101 -7.66 -18.93 -4.81
CA GLY A 101 -7.95 -20.25 -5.32
C GLY A 101 -6.63 -20.81 -5.82
N LYS A 102 -5.90 -21.56 -4.96
CA LYS A 102 -4.95 -22.54 -5.45
C LYS A 102 -5.77 -23.52 -6.27
N SER A 103 -5.77 -23.33 -7.59
CA SER A 103 -6.02 -24.43 -8.50
C SER A 103 -4.92 -25.44 -8.25
N SER A 104 -5.22 -26.42 -7.40
CA SER A 104 -4.47 -27.68 -7.33
C SER A 104 -4.62 -28.32 -8.71
N ASN A 105 -3.59 -28.22 -9.54
CA ASN A 105 -3.37 -29.20 -10.60
C ASN A 105 -2.64 -30.41 -10.02
#